data_AF-A0A951NUR4-F1
#
_entry.id   AF-A0A951NUR4-F1
#
_cell.length_a   1.000
_cell.length_b   1.000
_cell.length_c   1.000
_cell.angle_alpha   90.00
_cell.angle_beta   90.00
_cell.angle_gamma   90.00
#
_symmetry.space_group_name_H-M   'P 1'
#
loop_
_entity.id
_entity.type
_entity.pdbx_description
1 polymer ?
#
loop_
_entity_poly.entity_id
_entity_poly.type
_entity_poly.pdbx_seq_one_letter_code
_entity_poly.pdbx_strand_id
1 'polypeptide(L)'
;MKIIVDHAQVDLVLGRLMEVYSQRGYPYNRSDVTVPQDALNLPPDFRDPLVRDNRAYSVFLWCLCYYMRGGIKSNIAASSLGKVYAAHPDWFDTAKAKLLEPSYIETELKKFGLGFKAAEIGRIWVENSLRLDTRYHGDPREIFAGVSSYDEACLRIRNAGHGRGFMGFQFKMVSMIIYFLMDEKLIDFFYFPVPVDFHVLRVITTNQLVRFEDIPSNGNVFCDDLLQTARGLLESYARREHVNPLRLCDALWLLSGNLCNDYPGNTASVDRKRQGRRTLTTIWEPLWNDNDLRAYARSCGSCPIEQTCNGRVLSAEYYVGGTLKPRFPRIKPPVMFAMTAGMHARPQGARAITPRELVSEVNPTPHPALWDN
;
A
#
# COMPACT_ATOMS: atom_id res chain seq x y z
N MET A 1 -14.68 22.44 4.60
CA MET A 1 -14.52 21.35 3.62
C MET A 1 -15.43 20.21 4.00
N LYS A 2 -16.35 19.85 3.11
CA LYS A 2 -17.25 18.71 3.27
C LYS A 2 -16.82 17.61 2.29
N ILE A 3 -16.78 16.38 2.77
CA ILE A 3 -16.38 15.20 2.00
C ILE A 3 -17.63 14.40 1.67
N ILE A 4 -17.87 14.16 0.38
CA ILE A 4 -19.04 13.45 -0.12
C ILE A 4 -18.57 12.17 -0.80
N VAL A 5 -19.11 11.03 -0.39
CA VAL A 5 -18.86 9.76 -1.05
C VAL A 5 -19.80 9.60 -2.24
N ASP A 6 -19.25 9.24 -3.40
CA ASP A 6 -20.04 8.89 -4.58
C ASP A 6 -20.08 7.37 -4.75
N HIS A 7 -21.13 6.73 -4.21
CA HIS A 7 -21.24 5.27 -4.19
C HIS A 7 -21.34 4.65 -5.59
N ALA A 8 -21.99 5.33 -6.55
CA ALA A 8 -22.06 4.83 -7.92
C ALA A 8 -20.66 4.85 -8.58
N GLN A 9 -19.90 5.91 -8.33
CA GLN A 9 -18.53 6.03 -8.82
C GLN A 9 -17.59 5.01 -8.15
N VAL A 10 -17.80 4.72 -6.87
CA VAL A 10 -17.07 3.68 -6.14
C VAL A 10 -17.28 2.33 -6.79
N ASP A 11 -18.51 1.95 -7.07
CA ASP A 11 -18.85 0.65 -7.65
C ASP A 11 -18.30 0.51 -9.06
N LEU A 12 -18.42 1.56 -9.87
CA LEU A 12 -17.87 1.61 -11.22
C LEU A 12 -16.34 1.46 -11.21
N VAL A 13 -15.64 2.26 -10.41
CA VAL A 13 -14.17 2.31 -10.44
C VAL A 13 -13.56 1.08 -9.78
N LEU A 14 -14.00 0.73 -8.57
CA LEU A 14 -13.45 -0.42 -7.87
C LEU A 14 -13.86 -1.73 -8.54
N GLY A 15 -15.09 -1.85 -9.04
CA GLY A 15 -15.53 -3.01 -9.81
C GLY A 15 -14.67 -3.22 -11.05
N ARG A 16 -14.40 -2.15 -11.82
CA ARG A 16 -13.53 -2.24 -13.00
C ARG A 16 -12.08 -2.60 -12.63
N LEU A 17 -11.54 -2.07 -11.53
CA LEU A 17 -10.20 -2.43 -11.07
C LEU A 17 -10.11 -3.89 -10.67
N MET A 18 -11.10 -4.39 -9.92
CA MET A 18 -11.12 -5.78 -9.47
C MET A 18 -11.28 -6.76 -10.63
N GLU A 19 -12.11 -6.43 -11.64
CA GLU A 19 -12.25 -7.21 -12.87
C GLU A 19 -10.90 -7.31 -13.62
N VAL A 20 -10.23 -6.18 -13.84
CA VAL A 20 -8.95 -6.17 -14.58
C VAL A 20 -7.85 -6.85 -13.78
N TYR A 21 -7.83 -6.68 -12.45
CA TYR A 21 -6.88 -7.35 -11.58
C TYR A 21 -7.06 -8.87 -11.59
N SER A 22 -8.29 -9.38 -11.47
CA SER A 22 -8.57 -10.83 -11.47
C SER A 22 -8.22 -11.50 -12.80
N GLN A 23 -8.41 -10.80 -13.92
CA GLN A 23 -8.03 -11.26 -15.25
C GLN A 23 -6.53 -11.11 -15.55
N ARG A 24 -5.74 -10.59 -14.60
CA ARG A 24 -4.35 -10.17 -14.82
C ARG A 24 -4.21 -9.26 -16.05
N GLY A 25 -5.16 -8.36 -16.28
CA GLY A 25 -5.06 -7.36 -17.33
C GLY A 25 -4.00 -6.30 -17.02
N TYR A 26 -3.68 -5.46 -18.00
CA TYR A 26 -2.72 -4.35 -17.80
C TYR A 26 -3.19 -3.39 -16.68
N PRO A 27 -2.32 -2.98 -15.74
CA PRO A 27 -0.88 -3.21 -15.68
C PRO A 27 -0.45 -4.47 -14.92
N TYR A 28 -1.38 -5.24 -14.37
CA TYR A 28 -1.12 -6.34 -13.44
C TYR A 28 -0.49 -7.59 -14.07
N ASN A 29 -0.45 -7.69 -15.41
CA ASN A 29 0.33 -8.72 -16.12
C ASN A 29 1.83 -8.42 -16.26
N ARG A 30 2.28 -7.21 -15.93
CA ARG A 30 3.68 -6.85 -16.08
C ARG A 30 4.52 -7.53 -15.00
N SER A 31 5.66 -8.10 -15.39
CA SER A 31 6.57 -8.80 -14.47
C SER A 31 7.24 -7.88 -13.45
N ASP A 32 7.35 -6.58 -13.74
CA ASP A 32 7.94 -5.59 -12.83
C ASP A 32 6.93 -5.02 -11.81
N VAL A 33 5.64 -5.37 -11.94
CA VAL A 33 4.55 -4.92 -11.06
C VAL A 33 4.35 -5.94 -9.95
N THR A 34 5.08 -5.76 -8.85
CA THR A 34 5.06 -6.68 -7.69
C THR A 34 4.79 -5.95 -6.38
N VAL A 35 4.19 -6.67 -5.43
CA VAL A 35 3.96 -6.20 -4.06
C VAL A 35 5.21 -6.37 -3.19
N PRO A 36 5.37 -5.62 -2.09
CA PRO A 36 6.62 -5.63 -1.31
C PRO A 36 6.96 -6.98 -0.67
N GLN A 37 5.94 -7.75 -0.28
CA GLN A 37 6.09 -9.09 0.32
C GLN A 37 6.15 -10.22 -0.71
N ASP A 38 6.16 -9.91 -2.02
CA ASP A 38 6.37 -10.91 -3.06
C ASP A 38 7.70 -11.67 -2.82
N ALA A 39 7.71 -12.98 -3.05
CA ALA A 39 8.87 -13.84 -2.79
C ALA A 39 10.17 -13.36 -3.47
N LEU A 40 10.08 -12.67 -4.61
CA LEU A 40 11.23 -12.10 -5.31
C LEU A 40 11.91 -10.97 -4.51
N ASN A 41 11.14 -10.27 -3.67
CA ASN A 41 11.60 -9.17 -2.83
C ASN A 41 12.10 -9.65 -1.44
N LEU A 42 11.88 -10.92 -1.10
CA LEU A 42 12.24 -11.51 0.19
C LEU A 42 13.61 -12.22 0.18
N PRO A 43 14.26 -12.36 1.36
CA PRO A 43 15.41 -13.25 1.56
C PRO A 43 15.17 -14.65 1.01
N PRO A 44 16.20 -15.32 0.47
CA PRO A 44 16.09 -16.70 -0.01
C PRO A 44 15.48 -17.67 1.02
N ASP A 45 15.86 -17.53 2.29
CA ASP A 45 15.38 -18.38 3.40
C ASP A 45 13.88 -18.26 3.66
N PHE A 46 13.26 -17.17 3.19
CA PHE A 46 11.82 -16.96 3.29
C PHE A 46 11.08 -17.33 1.99
N ARG A 47 11.75 -17.81 0.94
CA ARG A 47 11.07 -18.16 -0.32
C ARG A 47 10.41 -19.53 -0.28
N ASP A 48 10.93 -20.44 0.55
CA ASP A 48 10.37 -21.77 0.73
C ASP A 48 9.46 -21.82 1.97
N PRO A 49 8.13 -21.96 1.81
CA PRO A 49 7.20 -22.06 2.93
C PRO A 49 7.47 -23.25 3.87
N LEU A 50 8.13 -24.30 3.39
CA LEU A 50 8.42 -25.51 4.19
C LEU A 50 9.65 -25.33 5.09
N VAL A 51 10.52 -24.38 4.77
CA VAL A 51 11.79 -24.13 5.47
C VAL A 51 11.73 -22.85 6.32
N ARG A 52 10.73 -22.00 6.07
CA ARG A 52 10.59 -20.71 6.71
C ARG A 52 10.33 -20.83 8.22
N ASP A 53 11.19 -20.23 9.03
CA ASP A 53 10.85 -19.92 10.42
C ASP A 53 9.70 -18.92 10.45
N ASN A 54 8.50 -19.43 10.70
CA ASN A 54 7.27 -18.63 10.71
C ASN A 54 7.31 -17.49 11.73
N ARG A 55 8.03 -17.66 12.86
CA ARG A 55 8.14 -16.61 13.87
C ARG A 55 9.08 -15.52 13.39
N ALA A 56 10.32 -15.84 13.03
CA ALA A 56 11.27 -14.85 12.51
C ALA A 56 10.73 -14.12 11.28
N TYR A 57 9.99 -14.83 10.43
CA TYR A 57 9.33 -14.24 9.28
C TYR A 57 8.19 -13.28 9.64
N SER A 58 7.33 -13.65 10.59
CA SER A 58 6.29 -12.71 11.06
C SER A 58 6.89 -11.45 11.70
N VAL A 59 8.00 -11.58 12.42
CA VAL A 59 8.79 -10.45 12.94
C VAL A 59 9.41 -9.64 11.80
N PHE A 60 9.87 -10.28 10.74
CA PHE A 60 10.37 -9.60 9.54
C PHE A 60 9.28 -8.73 8.91
N LEU A 61 8.07 -9.25 8.68
CA LEU A 61 6.94 -8.50 8.13
C LEU A 61 6.52 -7.35 9.07
N TRP A 62 6.57 -7.59 10.38
CA TRP A 62 6.35 -6.56 11.39
C TRP A 62 7.36 -5.42 11.28
N CYS A 63 8.65 -5.72 11.19
CA CYS A 63 9.72 -4.73 11.04
C CYS A 63 9.68 -4.02 9.69
N LEU A 64 9.25 -4.71 8.63
CA LEU A 64 9.04 -4.11 7.31
C LEU A 64 8.06 -2.93 7.38
N CYS A 65 7.06 -3.03 8.26
CA CYS A 65 6.08 -1.96 8.44
C CYS A 65 6.75 -0.62 8.81
N TYR A 66 7.84 -0.61 9.58
CA TYR A 66 8.53 0.62 10.03
C TYR A 66 8.94 1.54 8.88
N TYR A 67 9.22 0.96 7.71
CA TYR A 67 9.67 1.68 6.51
C TYR A 67 8.54 2.14 5.60
N MET A 68 7.31 1.70 5.83
CA MET A 68 6.15 2.08 5.00
C MET A 68 5.54 3.43 5.43
N ARG A 69 6.33 4.24 6.15
CA ARG A 69 6.02 5.61 6.59
C ARG A 69 6.48 6.66 5.56
N GLY A 70 6.93 6.24 4.39
CA GLY A 70 7.43 7.08 3.29
C GLY A 70 8.95 7.22 3.32
N GLY A 71 9.51 7.89 2.31
CA GLY A 71 10.95 8.17 2.21
C GLY A 71 11.78 7.07 1.54
N ILE A 72 11.23 5.88 1.35
CA ILE A 72 11.83 4.76 0.63
C ILE A 72 10.76 4.02 -0.19
N LYS A 73 11.12 3.50 -1.36
CA LYS A 73 10.23 2.64 -2.16
C LYS A 73 10.05 1.29 -1.45
N SER A 74 8.83 0.76 -1.38
CA SER A 74 8.51 -0.42 -0.59
C SER A 74 9.33 -1.67 -0.96
N ASN A 75 9.55 -1.96 -2.25
CA ASN A 75 10.35 -3.11 -2.69
C ASN A 75 11.85 -2.93 -2.36
N ILE A 76 12.34 -1.69 -2.35
CA ILE A 76 13.70 -1.37 -1.88
C ILE A 76 13.78 -1.57 -0.36
N ALA A 77 12.76 -1.15 0.39
CA ALA A 77 12.72 -1.39 1.84
C ALA A 77 12.72 -2.89 2.16
N ALA A 78 11.91 -3.69 1.48
CA ALA A 78 11.85 -5.15 1.65
C ALA A 78 13.20 -5.82 1.33
N SER A 79 13.76 -5.55 0.15
CA SER A 79 15.05 -6.13 -0.24
C SER A 79 16.21 -5.68 0.66
N SER A 80 16.26 -4.41 1.07
CA SER A 80 17.27 -3.93 2.03
C SER A 80 17.10 -4.54 3.42
N LEU A 81 15.86 -4.68 3.91
CA LEU A 81 15.59 -5.37 5.18
C LEU A 81 16.01 -6.84 5.11
N GLY A 82 15.86 -7.47 3.94
CA GLY A 82 16.35 -8.83 3.72
C GLY A 82 17.87 -8.97 3.88
N LYS A 83 18.64 -7.94 3.49
CA LYS A 83 20.08 -7.90 3.74
C LYS A 83 20.41 -7.73 5.22
N VAL A 84 19.60 -6.97 5.96
CA VAL A 84 19.72 -6.86 7.42
C VAL A 84 19.44 -8.21 8.06
N TYR A 85 18.39 -8.93 7.65
CA TYR A 85 18.11 -10.27 8.15
C TYR A 85 19.27 -11.24 7.93
N ALA A 86 19.84 -11.26 6.73
CA ALA A 86 20.98 -12.13 6.42
C ALA A 86 22.23 -11.81 7.26
N ALA A 87 22.47 -10.52 7.57
CA ALA A 87 23.63 -10.10 8.35
C ALA A 87 23.41 -10.20 9.87
N HIS A 88 22.18 -10.00 10.33
CA HIS A 88 21.81 -9.89 11.73
C HIS A 88 20.50 -10.66 12.03
N PRO A 89 20.47 -12.00 11.84
CA PRO A 89 19.25 -12.79 12.03
C PRO A 89 18.69 -12.67 13.46
N ASP A 90 19.58 -12.51 14.45
CA ASP A 90 19.25 -12.32 15.86
C ASP A 90 18.41 -11.06 16.16
N TRP A 91 18.35 -10.08 15.24
CA TRP A 91 17.48 -8.91 15.40
C TRP A 91 16.01 -9.20 15.16
N PHE A 92 15.70 -10.36 14.59
CA PHE A 92 14.35 -10.85 14.32
C PHE A 92 13.90 -11.87 15.36
N ASP A 93 14.72 -12.10 16.38
CA ASP A 93 14.33 -12.67 17.66
C ASP A 93 14.11 -11.51 18.65
N THR A 94 12.86 -11.30 19.06
CA THR A 94 12.48 -10.18 19.94
C THR A 94 13.15 -10.25 21.31
N ALA A 95 13.49 -11.45 21.80
CA ALA A 95 14.13 -11.63 23.11
C ALA A 95 15.57 -11.10 23.09
N LYS A 96 16.23 -11.18 21.94
CA LYS A 96 17.56 -10.62 21.69
C LYS A 96 17.48 -9.16 21.29
N ALA A 97 16.59 -8.82 20.35
CA ALA A 97 16.49 -7.48 19.76
C ALA A 97 16.13 -6.39 20.78
N LYS A 98 15.35 -6.72 21.82
CA LYS A 98 15.01 -5.79 22.91
C LYS A 98 16.21 -5.37 23.77
N LEU A 99 17.34 -6.07 23.67
CA LEU A 99 18.58 -5.80 24.42
C LEU A 99 19.61 -5.02 23.61
N LEU A 100 19.32 -4.71 22.35
CA LEU A 100 20.23 -3.98 21.47
C LEU A 100 20.20 -2.48 21.77
N GLU A 101 21.34 -1.83 21.54
CA GLU A 101 21.43 -0.37 21.59
C GLU A 101 20.81 0.26 20.33
N PRO A 102 19.87 1.22 20.45
CA PRO A 102 19.25 1.87 19.29
C PRO A 102 20.26 2.52 18.33
N SER A 103 21.38 3.04 18.83
CA SER A 103 22.44 3.69 18.04
C SER A 103 23.24 2.68 17.21
N TYR A 104 23.40 1.46 17.71
CA TYR A 104 23.97 0.35 16.95
C TYR A 104 23.04 -0.02 15.78
N ILE A 105 21.73 -0.17 16.07
CA ILE A 105 20.74 -0.43 15.03
C ILE A 105 20.76 0.66 13.95
N GLU A 106 20.74 1.93 14.35
CA GLU A 106 20.83 3.06 13.42
C GLU A 106 22.02 2.96 12.46
N THR A 107 23.21 2.66 13.01
CA THR A 107 24.46 2.60 12.25
C THR A 107 24.41 1.52 11.18
N GLU A 108 23.96 0.32 11.55
CA GLU A 108 23.83 -0.81 10.63
C GLU A 108 22.74 -0.57 9.59
N LEU A 109 21.57 -0.05 9.97
CA LEU A 109 20.49 0.26 9.02
C LEU A 109 20.98 1.19 7.90
N LYS A 110 21.80 2.20 8.23
CA LYS A 110 22.42 3.08 7.24
C LYS A 110 23.31 2.33 6.25
N LYS A 111 24.08 1.33 6.70
CA LYS A 111 24.94 0.50 5.83
C LYS A 111 24.14 -0.28 4.78
N PHE A 112 22.92 -0.70 5.12
CA PHE A 112 22.03 -1.46 4.22
C PHE A 112 21.07 -0.59 3.40
N GLY A 113 21.27 0.73 3.36
CA GLY A 113 20.44 1.65 2.59
C GLY A 113 19.11 2.05 3.27
N LEU A 114 18.94 1.72 4.55
CA LEU A 114 17.77 2.05 5.37
C LEU A 114 18.02 3.29 6.25
N GLY A 115 18.73 4.28 5.71
CA GLY A 115 19.15 5.48 6.46
C GLY A 115 18.03 6.48 6.77
N PHE A 116 16.89 6.42 6.07
CA PHE A 116 15.77 7.33 6.30
C PHE A 116 15.18 7.11 7.70
N LYS A 117 15.28 8.13 8.56
CA LYS A 117 14.84 8.08 9.97
C LYS A 117 15.45 6.93 10.78
N ALA A 118 16.64 6.45 10.42
CA ALA A 118 17.28 5.30 11.08
C ALA A 118 17.38 5.45 12.61
N ALA A 119 17.66 6.65 13.13
CA ALA A 119 17.68 6.92 14.58
C ALA A 119 16.31 6.73 15.26
N GLU A 120 15.21 7.12 14.59
CA GLU A 120 13.85 6.88 15.06
C GLU A 120 13.53 5.39 14.99
N ILE A 121 13.89 4.73 13.89
CA ILE A 121 13.62 3.33 13.64
C ILE A 121 14.38 2.43 14.63
N GLY A 122 15.64 2.73 14.97
CA GLY A 122 16.38 1.99 15.98
C GLY A 122 15.67 1.97 17.34
N ARG A 123 15.12 3.12 17.78
CA ARG A 123 14.32 3.19 19.01
C ARG A 123 13.01 2.43 18.89
N ILE A 124 12.32 2.56 17.76
CA ILE A 124 11.07 1.81 17.48
C ILE A 124 11.33 0.31 17.53
N TRP A 125 12.45 -0.16 16.97
CA TRP A 125 12.80 -1.57 16.88
C TRP A 125 12.96 -2.19 18.27
N VAL A 126 13.78 -1.57 19.13
CA VAL A 126 14.03 -2.06 20.50
C VAL A 126 12.74 -2.04 21.32
N GLU A 127 12.01 -0.92 21.34
CA GLU A 127 10.80 -0.78 22.14
C GLU A 127 9.69 -1.73 21.68
N ASN A 128 9.47 -1.87 20.37
CA ASN A 128 8.45 -2.79 19.87
C ASN A 128 8.84 -4.25 20.08
N SER A 129 10.14 -4.58 20.01
CA SER A 129 10.63 -5.93 20.35
C SER A 129 10.36 -6.25 21.82
N LEU A 130 10.62 -5.30 22.73
CA LEU A 130 10.28 -5.42 24.15
C LEU A 130 8.78 -5.67 24.34
N ARG A 131 7.91 -4.89 23.68
CA ARG A 131 6.45 -5.04 23.78
C ARG A 131 5.94 -6.35 23.20
N LEU A 132 6.49 -6.79 22.07
CA LEU A 132 6.15 -8.08 21.47
C LEU A 132 6.55 -9.23 22.39
N ASP A 133 7.78 -9.21 22.88
CA ASP A 133 8.33 -10.23 23.76
C ASP A 133 7.52 -10.38 25.05
N THR A 134 7.24 -9.25 25.72
CA THR A 134 6.57 -9.22 27.02
C THR A 134 5.08 -9.54 26.97
N ARG A 135 4.39 -9.22 25.86
CA ARG A 135 2.93 -9.30 25.78
C ARG A 135 2.42 -10.41 24.85
N TYR A 136 3.26 -10.84 23.92
CA TYR A 136 2.88 -11.73 22.82
C TYR A 136 3.96 -12.78 22.55
N HIS A 137 4.77 -13.10 23.55
CA HIS A 137 5.85 -14.11 23.47
C HIS A 137 6.81 -13.90 22.30
N GLY A 138 6.91 -12.66 21.82
CA GLY A 138 7.78 -12.29 20.72
C GLY A 138 7.29 -12.69 19.34
N ASP A 139 5.99 -12.94 19.19
CA ASP A 139 5.37 -13.37 17.95
C ASP A 139 4.22 -12.43 17.55
N PRO A 140 4.35 -11.66 16.45
CA PRO A 140 3.28 -10.82 15.93
C PRO A 140 1.95 -11.51 15.67
N ARG A 141 1.94 -12.83 15.41
CA ARG A 141 0.71 -13.61 15.12
C ARG A 141 -0.18 -13.71 16.36
N GLU A 142 0.42 -13.80 17.54
CA GLU A 142 -0.29 -13.88 18.83
C GLU A 142 -1.12 -12.62 19.13
N ILE A 143 -0.76 -11.48 18.54
CA ILE A 143 -1.57 -10.26 18.63
C ILE A 143 -2.98 -10.49 18.06
N PHE A 144 -3.09 -11.36 17.05
CA PHE A 144 -4.32 -11.64 16.32
C PHE A 144 -5.08 -12.84 16.88
N ALA A 145 -4.60 -13.50 17.94
CA ALA A 145 -5.34 -14.57 18.60
C ALA A 145 -6.72 -14.06 19.07
N GLY A 146 -7.78 -14.65 18.51
CA GLY A 146 -9.18 -14.29 18.78
C GLY A 146 -9.64 -12.97 18.15
N VAL A 147 -8.82 -12.31 17.32
CA VAL A 147 -9.20 -11.05 16.66
C VAL A 147 -10.08 -11.34 15.45
N SER A 148 -11.28 -10.77 15.43
CA SER A 148 -12.21 -10.91 14.29
C SER A 148 -12.54 -9.59 13.58
N SER A 149 -11.98 -8.47 14.05
CA SER A 149 -12.28 -7.14 13.54
C SER A 149 -11.08 -6.21 13.49
N TYR A 150 -11.13 -5.26 12.56
CA TYR A 150 -10.11 -4.22 12.44
C TYR A 150 -10.03 -3.29 13.66
N ASP A 151 -11.17 -2.99 14.28
CA ASP A 151 -11.20 -2.15 15.49
C ASP A 151 -10.49 -2.82 16.65
N GLU A 152 -10.67 -4.13 16.82
CA GLU A 152 -9.95 -4.90 17.83
C GLU A 152 -8.44 -4.94 17.54
N ALA A 153 -8.04 -5.15 16.29
CA ALA A 153 -6.64 -5.05 15.89
C ALA A 153 -6.07 -3.65 16.19
N CYS A 154 -6.84 -2.59 15.95
CA CYS A 154 -6.45 -1.22 16.29
C CYS A 154 -6.29 -1.02 17.80
N LEU A 155 -7.17 -1.58 18.63
CA LEU A 155 -7.07 -1.51 20.09
C LEU A 155 -5.79 -2.16 20.61
N ARG A 156 -5.37 -3.28 20.02
CA ARG A 156 -4.15 -4.01 20.42
C ARG A 156 -2.87 -3.37 19.88
N ILE A 157 -2.89 -2.85 18.64
CA ILE A 157 -1.67 -2.47 17.91
C ILE A 157 -1.41 -0.97 17.92
N ARG A 158 -2.44 -0.13 17.73
CA ARG A 158 -2.26 1.30 17.47
C ARG A 158 -1.77 2.02 18.72
N ASN A 159 -0.70 2.80 18.59
CA ASN A 159 -0.24 3.63 19.70
C ASN A 159 -0.94 4.98 19.71
N ALA A 160 -1.99 5.08 20.54
CA ALA A 160 -2.75 6.30 20.81
C ALA A 160 -2.21 7.12 21.99
N GLY A 161 -0.92 6.99 22.34
CA GLY A 161 -0.28 7.81 23.39
C GLY A 161 -0.42 7.30 24.82
N HIS A 162 -1.27 6.30 25.07
CA HIS A 162 -1.48 5.70 26.41
C HIS A 162 -0.57 4.49 26.70
N GLY A 163 0.51 4.28 25.94
CA GLY A 163 1.51 3.22 26.18
C GLY A 163 1.08 1.77 25.85
N ARG A 164 -0.19 1.55 25.51
CA ARG A 164 -0.73 0.20 25.22
C ARG A 164 -0.40 -0.35 23.82
N GLY A 165 -0.34 0.51 22.79
CA GLY A 165 -0.01 0.06 21.42
C GLY A 165 1.49 -0.07 21.14
N PHE A 166 1.90 -0.11 19.87
CA PHE A 166 3.30 -0.19 19.43
C PHE A 166 3.80 1.12 18.83
N MET A 167 5.04 1.52 19.16
CA MET A 167 5.62 2.76 18.66
C MET A 167 5.59 2.83 17.14
N GLY A 168 5.14 3.97 16.60
CA GLY A 168 5.03 4.21 15.17
C GLY A 168 3.78 3.63 14.50
N PHE A 169 3.04 2.72 15.13
CA PHE A 169 1.83 2.13 14.55
C PHE A 169 0.64 3.08 14.63
N GLN A 170 0.14 3.44 13.45
CA GLN A 170 -1.08 4.21 13.21
C GLN A 170 -2.04 3.35 12.37
N PHE A 171 -3.27 3.79 12.12
CA PHE A 171 -4.29 3.03 11.37
C PHE A 171 -3.76 2.36 10.10
N LYS A 172 -3.09 3.11 9.21
CA LYS A 172 -2.47 2.55 7.99
C LYS A 172 -1.57 1.34 8.31
N MET A 173 -0.76 1.46 9.35
CA MET A 173 0.23 0.45 9.72
C MET A 173 -0.45 -0.80 10.29
N VAL A 174 -1.58 -0.64 10.98
CA VAL A 174 -2.42 -1.75 11.44
C VAL A 174 -3.01 -2.50 10.24
N SER A 175 -3.64 -1.80 9.28
CA SER A 175 -4.13 -2.43 8.04
C SER A 175 -3.03 -3.17 7.29
N MET A 176 -1.82 -2.62 7.29
CA MET A 176 -0.70 -3.16 6.52
C MET A 176 -0.11 -4.42 7.14
N ILE A 177 0.02 -4.49 8.47
CA ILE A 177 0.46 -5.74 9.11
C ILE A 177 -0.60 -6.84 8.99
N ILE A 178 -1.89 -6.48 9.07
CA ILE A 178 -2.99 -7.41 8.77
C ILE A 178 -2.84 -7.95 7.34
N TYR A 179 -2.69 -7.06 6.37
CA TYR A 179 -2.48 -7.41 4.96
C TYR A 179 -1.30 -8.37 4.77
N PHE A 180 -0.12 -8.05 5.32
CA PHE A 180 1.05 -8.91 5.16
C PHE A 180 0.87 -10.30 5.80
N LEU A 181 0.38 -10.36 7.04
CA LEU A 181 0.22 -11.64 7.73
C LEU A 181 -0.89 -12.49 7.11
N MET A 182 -1.99 -11.88 6.65
CA MET A 182 -3.08 -12.61 5.99
C MET A 182 -2.72 -13.11 4.60
N ASP A 183 -1.99 -12.32 3.79
CA ASP A 183 -1.54 -12.76 2.45
C ASP A 183 -0.60 -13.97 2.55
N GLU A 184 0.21 -14.00 3.60
CA GLU A 184 1.10 -15.12 3.95
C GLU A 184 0.41 -16.24 4.76
N LYS A 185 -0.91 -16.13 4.99
CA LYS A 185 -1.73 -17.11 5.71
C LYS A 185 -1.24 -17.41 7.13
N LEU A 186 -0.62 -16.42 7.78
CA LEU A 186 -0.10 -16.51 9.15
C LEU A 186 -1.14 -16.17 10.22
N ILE A 187 -2.24 -15.53 9.82
CA ILE A 187 -3.40 -15.23 10.66
C ILE A 187 -4.69 -15.50 9.89
N ASP A 188 -5.78 -15.73 10.63
CA ASP A 188 -7.09 -16.00 10.05
C ASP A 188 -7.64 -14.82 9.25
N PHE A 189 -8.52 -15.15 8.30
CA PHE A 189 -9.16 -14.15 7.48
C PHE A 189 -10.22 -13.37 8.25
N PHE A 190 -10.14 -12.04 8.19
CA PHE A 190 -11.24 -11.15 8.51
C PHE A 190 -11.21 -9.91 7.60
N TYR A 191 -12.35 -9.24 7.47
CA TYR A 191 -12.41 -8.00 6.68
C TYR A 191 -11.74 -6.85 7.43
N PHE A 192 -10.91 -6.10 6.71
CA PHE A 192 -10.19 -4.93 7.21
C PHE A 192 -10.12 -3.86 6.10
N PRO A 193 -9.98 -2.56 6.45
CA PRO A 193 -9.81 -1.51 5.47
C PRO A 193 -8.41 -1.57 4.85
N VAL A 194 -8.32 -1.35 3.54
CA VAL A 194 -7.06 -1.20 2.80
C VAL A 194 -6.13 -0.19 3.51
N PRO A 195 -4.79 -0.42 3.54
CA PRO A 195 -3.84 0.55 4.07
C PRO A 195 -3.90 1.88 3.30
N VAL A 196 -4.69 2.84 3.78
CA VAL A 196 -4.86 4.13 3.12
C VAL A 196 -3.59 4.96 3.24
N ASP A 197 -2.92 5.16 2.11
CA ASP A 197 -1.78 6.04 1.94
C ASP A 197 -1.93 6.94 0.71
N PHE A 198 -0.84 7.60 0.30
CA PHE A 198 -0.85 8.45 -0.88
C PHE A 198 -1.35 7.74 -2.14
N HIS A 199 -0.94 6.48 -2.35
CA HIS A 199 -1.27 5.74 -3.55
C HIS A 199 -2.78 5.50 -3.63
N VAL A 200 -3.37 5.07 -2.52
CA VAL A 200 -4.82 4.86 -2.38
C VAL A 200 -5.57 6.19 -2.49
N LEU A 201 -5.16 7.22 -1.75
CA LEU A 201 -5.79 8.53 -1.78
C LEU A 201 -5.75 9.17 -3.17
N ARG A 202 -4.67 9.00 -3.92
CA ARG A 202 -4.59 9.48 -5.30
C ARG A 202 -5.63 8.81 -6.19
N VAL A 203 -5.85 7.50 -6.09
CA VAL A 203 -6.88 6.81 -6.89
C VAL A 203 -8.27 7.29 -6.50
N ILE A 204 -8.59 7.31 -5.21
CA ILE A 204 -9.90 7.74 -4.68
C ILE A 204 -10.22 9.17 -5.14
N THR A 205 -9.29 10.11 -4.96
CA THR A 205 -9.54 11.53 -5.26
C THR A 205 -9.56 11.82 -6.76
N THR A 206 -8.64 11.27 -7.55
CA THR A 206 -8.58 11.58 -8.99
C THR A 206 -9.71 10.96 -9.81
N ASN A 207 -10.32 9.88 -9.31
CA ASN A 207 -11.51 9.24 -9.90
C ASN A 207 -12.82 9.67 -9.25
N GLN A 208 -12.78 10.64 -8.33
CA GLN A 208 -13.96 11.22 -7.65
C GLN A 208 -14.82 10.19 -6.89
N LEU A 209 -14.22 9.13 -6.34
CA LEU A 209 -14.91 8.25 -5.37
C LEU A 209 -15.34 9.05 -4.14
N VAL A 210 -14.53 10.06 -3.81
CA VAL A 210 -14.90 11.14 -2.90
C VAL A 210 -14.81 12.48 -3.63
N ARG A 211 -15.80 13.32 -3.40
CA ARG A 211 -15.90 14.71 -3.87
C ARG A 211 -15.76 15.66 -2.69
N PHE A 212 -15.30 16.87 -2.98
CA PHE A 212 -15.04 17.89 -1.97
C PHE A 212 -15.84 19.15 -2.27
N GLU A 213 -16.57 19.63 -1.27
CA GLU A 213 -17.18 20.96 -1.24
C GLU A 213 -16.40 21.83 -0.25
N ASP A 214 -16.40 23.15 -0.47
CA ASP A 214 -15.71 24.13 0.39
C ASP A 214 -14.21 23.78 0.59
N ILE A 215 -13.53 23.50 -0.52
CA ILE A 215 -12.08 23.20 -0.53
C ILE A 215 -11.34 24.42 0.05
N PRO A 216 -10.40 24.24 0.98
CA PRO A 216 -9.61 25.34 1.52
C PRO A 216 -8.88 26.10 0.41
N SER A 217 -8.64 27.41 0.59
CA SER A 217 -7.98 28.26 -0.41
C SER A 217 -6.59 27.76 -0.84
N ASN A 218 -5.90 27.02 0.03
CA ASN A 218 -4.60 26.40 -0.29
C ASN A 218 -4.70 25.10 -1.13
N GLY A 219 -5.91 24.65 -1.45
CA GLY A 219 -6.23 23.45 -2.21
C GLY A 219 -5.96 22.12 -1.48
N ASN A 220 -5.55 22.16 -0.20
CA ASN A 220 -5.21 20.96 0.55
C ASN A 220 -6.47 20.28 1.10
N VAL A 221 -6.71 19.05 0.64
CA VAL A 221 -7.82 18.22 1.14
C VAL A 221 -7.34 17.11 2.09
N PHE A 222 -6.04 17.06 2.41
CA PHE A 222 -5.50 16.06 3.33
C PHE A 222 -5.88 16.37 4.78
N CYS A 223 -6.71 15.51 5.36
CA CYS A 223 -7.13 15.56 6.76
C CYS A 223 -7.48 14.15 7.29
N ASP A 224 -7.64 14.02 8.61
CA ASP A 224 -8.01 12.76 9.24
C ASP A 224 -9.41 12.28 8.82
N ASP A 225 -10.35 13.18 8.57
CA ASP A 225 -11.70 12.86 8.07
C ASP A 225 -11.63 12.20 6.69
N LEU A 226 -10.75 12.66 5.80
CA LEU A 226 -10.53 12.03 4.50
C LEU A 226 -9.95 10.62 4.67
N LEU A 227 -8.97 10.46 5.56
CA LEU A 227 -8.38 9.15 5.86
C LEU A 227 -9.42 8.18 6.45
N GLN A 228 -10.29 8.64 7.33
CA GLN A 228 -11.38 7.85 7.92
C GLN A 228 -12.45 7.51 6.88
N THR A 229 -12.86 8.48 6.07
CA THR A 229 -13.81 8.28 4.97
C THR A 229 -13.29 7.24 3.99
N ALA A 230 -12.02 7.34 3.58
CA ALA A 230 -11.39 6.38 2.67
C ALA A 230 -11.35 4.95 3.25
N ARG A 231 -11.02 4.79 4.55
CA ARG A 231 -11.04 3.47 5.20
C ARG A 231 -12.44 2.88 5.23
N GLY A 232 -13.43 3.63 5.72
CA GLY A 232 -14.82 3.18 5.84
C GLY A 232 -15.43 2.86 4.47
N LEU A 233 -15.14 3.70 3.47
CA LEU A 233 -15.54 3.47 2.08
C LEU A 233 -15.04 2.13 1.55
N LEU A 234 -13.72 1.89 1.62
CA LEU A 234 -13.10 0.71 1.02
C LEU A 234 -13.49 -0.57 1.76
N GLU A 235 -13.59 -0.52 3.09
CA GLU A 235 -14.07 -1.67 3.87
C GLU A 235 -15.55 -1.98 3.59
N SER A 236 -16.40 -0.95 3.52
CA SER A 236 -17.82 -1.11 3.20
C SER A 236 -18.03 -1.71 1.80
N TYR A 237 -17.28 -1.21 0.81
CA TYR A 237 -17.26 -1.80 -0.53
C TYR A 237 -16.84 -3.27 -0.50
N ALA A 238 -15.72 -3.58 0.16
CA ALA A 238 -15.21 -4.95 0.23
C ALA A 238 -16.23 -5.91 0.86
N ARG A 239 -16.89 -5.50 1.96
CA ARG A 239 -17.91 -6.32 2.63
C ARG A 239 -19.17 -6.49 1.79
N ARG A 240 -19.70 -5.40 1.22
CA ARG A 240 -20.95 -5.43 0.45
C ARG A 240 -20.81 -6.24 -0.84
N GLU A 241 -19.70 -6.09 -1.54
CA GLU A 241 -19.45 -6.75 -2.82
C GLU A 241 -18.69 -8.08 -2.66
N HIS A 242 -18.49 -8.54 -1.43
CA HIS A 242 -17.74 -9.76 -1.10
C HIS A 242 -16.34 -9.83 -1.74
N VAL A 243 -15.68 -8.68 -1.87
CA VAL A 243 -14.34 -8.56 -2.44
C VAL A 243 -13.30 -8.84 -1.35
N ASN A 244 -12.35 -9.73 -1.66
CA ASN A 244 -11.23 -10.00 -0.77
C ASN A 244 -10.39 -8.71 -0.58
N PRO A 245 -10.26 -8.17 0.65
CA PRO A 245 -9.54 -6.92 0.89
C PRO A 245 -8.06 -6.99 0.51
N LEU A 246 -7.42 -8.16 0.56
CA LEU A 246 -6.03 -8.33 0.11
C LEU A 246 -5.88 -7.97 -1.37
N ARG A 247 -6.80 -8.45 -2.21
CA ARG A 247 -6.78 -8.21 -3.65
C ARG A 247 -7.14 -6.76 -3.99
N LEU A 248 -8.03 -6.15 -3.19
CA LEU A 248 -8.33 -4.73 -3.30
C LEU A 248 -7.11 -3.85 -2.93
N CYS A 249 -6.33 -4.25 -1.91
CA CYS A 249 -5.06 -3.59 -1.57
C CYS A 249 -4.10 -3.60 -2.77
N ASP A 250 -3.87 -4.79 -3.35
CA ASP A 250 -2.98 -4.98 -4.49
C ASP A 250 -3.43 -4.13 -5.69
N ALA A 251 -4.71 -4.23 -6.05
CA ALA A 251 -5.28 -3.57 -7.21
C ALA A 251 -5.09 -2.04 -7.14
N LEU A 252 -5.39 -1.43 -5.99
CA LEU A 252 -5.26 0.02 -5.78
C LEU A 252 -3.80 0.46 -5.72
N TRP A 253 -2.98 -0.24 -4.94
CA TRP A 253 -1.60 0.15 -4.71
C TRP A 253 -0.76 0.00 -5.98
N LEU A 254 -0.86 -1.15 -6.67
CA LEU A 254 -0.08 -1.43 -7.89
C LEU A 254 -0.48 -0.51 -9.05
N LEU A 255 -1.78 -0.21 -9.23
CA LEU A 255 -2.23 0.73 -10.25
C LEU A 255 -1.59 2.11 -10.04
N SER A 256 -1.69 2.61 -8.81
CA SER A 256 -1.20 3.93 -8.47
C SER A 256 0.34 3.97 -8.57
N GLY A 257 1.01 3.00 -7.97
CA GLY A 257 2.47 2.89 -7.94
C GLY A 257 3.10 2.80 -9.32
N ASN A 258 2.45 2.10 -10.26
CA ASN A 258 3.05 1.76 -11.56
C ASN A 258 2.46 2.50 -12.77
N LEU A 259 1.25 3.06 -12.67
CA LEU A 259 0.67 3.87 -13.76
C LEU A 259 0.51 5.32 -13.34
N CYS A 260 -0.20 5.60 -12.24
CA CYS A 260 -0.43 6.99 -11.86
C CYS A 260 0.87 7.74 -11.56
N ASN A 261 1.91 7.05 -11.09
CA ASN A 261 3.22 7.64 -10.88
C ASN A 261 3.90 8.09 -12.19
N ASP A 262 3.66 7.38 -13.28
CA ASP A 262 4.36 7.57 -14.56
C ASP A 262 3.61 8.51 -15.51
N TYR A 263 2.42 8.99 -15.10
CA TYR A 263 1.69 10.01 -15.82
C TYR A 263 2.48 11.33 -15.85
N PRO A 264 2.79 11.91 -17.03
CA PRO A 264 3.60 13.12 -17.15
C PRO A 264 3.13 14.29 -16.29
N GLY A 265 1.81 14.48 -16.18
CA GLY A 265 1.24 15.57 -15.39
C GLY A 265 1.38 15.40 -13.87
N ASN A 266 1.88 14.26 -13.38
CA ASN A 266 2.21 14.04 -11.97
C ASN A 266 3.67 14.38 -11.62
N THR A 267 4.42 14.98 -12.54
CA THR A 267 5.83 15.33 -12.35
C THR A 267 6.01 16.63 -11.57
N ALA A 268 6.86 16.59 -10.55
CA ALA A 268 7.34 17.76 -9.83
C ALA A 268 8.81 17.60 -9.45
N SER A 269 9.56 18.71 -9.47
CA SER A 269 10.90 18.76 -8.88
C SER A 269 10.82 19.23 -7.44
N VAL A 270 11.71 18.69 -6.61
CA VAL A 270 11.88 19.06 -5.21
C VAL A 270 13.23 19.75 -5.08
N ASP A 271 13.30 20.86 -4.34
CA ASP A 271 14.56 21.54 -4.06
C ASP A 271 15.61 20.54 -3.53
N ARG A 272 16.85 20.68 -4.00
CA ARG A 272 18.01 19.89 -3.55
C ARG A 272 18.24 20.07 -2.06
N LYS A 273 17.99 21.26 -1.51
CA LYS A 273 18.04 21.51 -0.06
C LYS A 273 16.68 21.21 0.57
N ARG A 274 16.46 19.94 0.93
CA ARG A 274 15.24 19.54 1.64
C ARG A 274 15.17 20.19 3.02
N GLN A 275 14.14 20.99 3.26
CA GLN A 275 13.80 21.64 4.53
C GLN A 275 12.49 21.07 5.12
N GLY A 276 12.31 19.75 5.04
CA GLY A 276 11.08 19.08 5.46
C GLY A 276 9.84 19.65 4.74
N ARG A 277 8.81 20.03 5.51
CA ARG A 277 7.55 20.61 4.98
C ARG A 277 7.70 21.98 4.33
N ARG A 278 8.85 22.66 4.51
CA ARG A 278 9.15 23.95 3.87
C ARG A 278 9.86 23.79 2.52
N THR A 279 10.22 22.57 2.14
CA THR A 279 10.90 22.34 0.87
C THR A 279 9.98 22.74 -0.27
N LEU A 280 10.49 23.60 -1.16
CA LEU A 280 9.74 24.04 -2.33
C LEU A 280 9.63 22.90 -3.33
N THR A 281 8.44 22.77 -3.91
CA THR A 281 8.13 21.83 -4.98
C THR A 281 7.70 22.62 -6.21
N THR A 282 8.40 22.42 -7.33
CA THR A 282 8.07 23.05 -8.60
C THR A 282 7.32 22.03 -9.45
N ILE A 283 6.13 22.42 -9.87
CA ILE A 283 5.23 21.58 -10.66
C ILE A 283 5.57 21.78 -12.13
N TRP A 284 5.69 20.68 -12.86
CA TRP A 284 5.92 20.72 -14.30
C TRP A 284 4.64 20.34 -15.02
N GLU A 285 4.25 21.16 -15.99
CA GLU A 285 3.20 20.79 -16.92
C GLU A 285 3.83 20.09 -18.12
N PRO A 286 3.22 18.99 -18.62
CA PRO A 286 3.76 18.28 -19.76
C PRO A 286 3.73 19.18 -21.00
N LEU A 287 4.82 19.19 -21.74
CA LEU A 287 4.91 19.89 -23.03
C LEU A 287 4.35 19.02 -24.17
N TRP A 288 4.02 17.76 -23.87
CA TRP A 288 3.52 16.78 -24.84
C TRP A 288 4.49 16.48 -25.97
N ASN A 289 5.79 16.48 -25.66
CA ASN A 289 6.83 15.93 -26.55
C ASN A 289 6.75 14.39 -26.61
N ASP A 290 7.57 13.77 -27.45
CA ASP A 290 7.58 12.30 -27.63
C ASP A 290 7.76 11.51 -26.32
N ASN A 291 8.52 12.02 -25.36
CA ASN A 291 8.70 11.35 -24.07
C ASN A 291 7.40 11.39 -23.25
N ASP A 292 6.75 12.55 -23.19
CA ASP A 292 5.46 12.71 -22.50
C ASP A 292 4.38 11.84 -23.16
N LEU A 293 4.32 11.79 -24.49
CA LEU A 293 3.37 10.95 -25.23
C LEU A 293 3.61 9.46 -24.96
N ARG A 294 4.87 9.00 -24.98
CA ARG A 294 5.22 7.61 -24.64
C ARG A 294 4.92 7.27 -23.19
N ALA A 295 5.17 8.18 -22.25
CA ALA A 295 4.85 8.00 -20.85
C ALA A 295 3.32 7.97 -20.64
N TYR A 296 2.56 8.83 -21.30
CA TYR A 296 1.10 8.82 -21.27
C TYR A 296 0.53 7.51 -21.83
N ALA A 297 0.98 7.05 -22.99
CA ALA A 297 0.50 5.81 -23.61
C ALA A 297 0.72 4.59 -22.69
N ARG A 298 1.86 4.55 -21.99
CA ARG A 298 2.20 3.51 -21.01
C ARG A 298 1.67 3.77 -19.59
N SER A 299 0.86 4.80 -19.39
CA SER A 299 0.23 5.12 -18.10
C SER A 299 -1.27 5.34 -18.28
N CYS A 300 -1.73 6.58 -18.29
CA CYS A 300 -3.14 6.93 -18.41
C CYS A 300 -3.78 6.44 -19.71
N GLY A 301 -3.06 6.47 -20.84
CA GLY A 301 -3.58 6.03 -22.14
C GLY A 301 -3.94 4.55 -22.22
N SER A 302 -3.40 3.72 -21.32
CA SER A 302 -3.71 2.30 -21.19
C SER A 302 -4.36 1.96 -19.83
N CYS A 303 -4.76 2.97 -19.05
CA CYS A 303 -5.29 2.75 -17.71
C CYS A 303 -6.73 2.23 -17.76
N PRO A 304 -7.07 1.15 -17.03
CA PRO A 304 -8.41 0.55 -17.05
C PRO A 304 -9.52 1.46 -16.52
N ILE A 305 -9.15 2.51 -15.78
CA ILE A 305 -10.07 3.51 -15.19
C ILE A 305 -9.77 4.92 -15.72
N GLU A 306 -9.21 5.03 -16.93
CA GLU A 306 -8.90 6.32 -17.56
C GLU A 306 -10.13 7.21 -17.68
N GLN A 307 -11.27 6.63 -18.08
CA GLN A 307 -12.50 7.34 -18.42
C GLN A 307 -13.16 8.00 -17.19
N THR A 308 -12.94 7.43 -16.01
CA THR A 308 -13.42 7.96 -14.74
C THR A 308 -12.43 8.92 -14.07
N CYS A 309 -11.17 8.87 -14.48
CA CYS A 309 -10.11 9.67 -13.89
C CYS A 309 -10.11 11.08 -14.49
N ASN A 310 -10.53 12.05 -13.68
CA ASN A 310 -10.68 13.45 -14.10
C ASN A 310 -9.67 14.40 -13.46
N GLY A 311 -8.83 13.90 -12.55
CA GLY A 311 -7.86 14.73 -11.85
C GLY A 311 -6.44 14.19 -11.87
N ARG A 312 -5.54 14.94 -11.24
CA ARG A 312 -4.17 14.54 -10.96
C ARG A 312 -3.75 14.97 -9.56
N VAL A 313 -2.86 14.21 -8.93
CA VAL A 313 -2.30 14.51 -7.61
C VAL A 313 -0.81 14.16 -7.64
N LEU A 314 0.03 15.13 -7.30
CA LEU A 314 1.48 15.00 -7.36
C LEU A 314 2.03 14.40 -6.07
N SER A 315 2.93 13.43 -6.21
CA SER A 315 3.55 12.73 -5.07
C SER A 315 4.44 13.65 -4.25
N ALA A 316 5.15 14.58 -4.88
CA ALA A 316 6.06 15.51 -4.21
C ALA A 316 5.34 16.34 -3.15
N GLU A 317 4.15 16.88 -3.45
CA GLU A 317 3.38 17.70 -2.49
C GLU A 317 2.93 16.91 -1.26
N TYR A 318 2.71 15.60 -1.43
CA TYR A 318 2.37 14.72 -0.33
C TYR A 318 3.60 14.36 0.50
N TYR A 319 4.62 13.76 -0.12
CA TYR A 319 5.79 13.25 0.60
C TYR A 319 6.68 14.36 1.18
N VAL A 320 6.64 15.55 0.58
CA VAL A 320 7.45 16.70 1.00
C VAL A 320 6.61 17.69 1.79
N GLY A 321 5.49 18.14 1.22
CA GLY A 321 4.63 19.16 1.81
C GLY A 321 3.66 18.63 2.88
N GLY A 322 3.39 17.32 2.91
CA GLY A 322 2.35 16.75 3.75
C GLY A 322 0.94 17.19 3.34
N THR A 323 0.73 17.46 2.05
CA THR A 323 -0.54 17.94 1.49
C THR A 323 -1.05 17.03 0.38
N LEU A 324 -2.37 16.99 0.20
CA LEU A 324 -3.01 16.32 -0.92
C LEU A 324 -3.78 17.39 -1.69
N LYS A 325 -3.32 17.72 -2.89
CA LYS A 325 -3.93 18.77 -3.72
C LYS A 325 -4.40 18.21 -5.07
N PRO A 326 -5.64 17.71 -5.14
CA PRO A 326 -6.25 17.32 -6.40
C PRO A 326 -6.31 18.50 -7.37
N ARG A 327 -5.94 18.26 -8.61
CA ARG A 327 -6.03 19.24 -9.71
C ARG A 327 -6.97 18.70 -10.77
N PHE A 328 -7.97 19.49 -11.11
CA PHE A 328 -8.97 19.21 -12.13
C PHE A 328 -9.01 20.37 -13.14
N PRO A 329 -9.25 20.09 -14.44
CA PRO A 329 -9.30 18.77 -15.05
C PRO A 329 -7.90 18.15 -15.20
N ARG A 330 -7.86 16.83 -15.42
CA ARG A 330 -6.63 16.13 -15.82
C ARG A 330 -6.24 16.59 -17.22
N ILE A 331 -5.00 17.05 -17.36
CA ILE A 331 -4.43 17.43 -18.66
C ILE A 331 -4.34 16.18 -19.56
N LYS A 332 -4.61 16.31 -20.85
CA LYS A 332 -4.47 15.22 -21.82
C LYS A 332 -3.62 15.68 -23.02
N PRO A 333 -2.98 14.76 -23.76
CA PRO A 333 -2.34 15.10 -25.02
C PRO A 333 -3.30 15.83 -25.97
N PRO A 334 -2.83 16.79 -26.77
CA PRO A 334 -3.63 17.39 -27.83
C PRO A 334 -4.12 16.30 -28.81
N VAL A 335 -5.40 16.37 -29.19
CA VAL A 335 -6.11 15.36 -30.00
C VAL A 335 -5.40 15.02 -31.31
N MET A 336 -4.62 15.94 -31.89
CA MET A 336 -3.88 15.73 -33.15
C MET A 336 -2.73 14.71 -33.07
N PHE A 337 -2.22 14.35 -31.88
CA PHE A 337 -1.12 13.39 -31.74
C PHE A 337 -1.56 11.98 -31.33
N ALA A 338 -2.83 11.78 -30.97
CA ALA A 338 -3.35 10.48 -30.55
C ALA A 338 -3.48 9.46 -31.70
N MET A 339 -3.46 9.92 -32.97
CA MET A 339 -3.62 9.04 -34.14
C MET A 339 -2.33 8.33 -34.59
N THR A 340 -1.14 8.82 -34.22
CA THR A 340 0.13 8.21 -34.66
C THR A 340 0.68 7.16 -33.67
N ALA A 341 0.23 7.13 -32.42
CA ALA A 341 0.67 6.16 -31.42
C ALA A 341 -0.16 4.84 -31.41
N GLY A 342 -1.19 4.73 -32.25
CA GLY A 342 -2.21 3.67 -32.17
C GLY A 342 -1.93 2.36 -32.91
N MET A 343 -0.73 2.09 -33.43
CA MET A 343 -0.51 0.91 -34.28
C MET A 343 0.01 -0.36 -33.59
N HIS A 344 0.29 -0.37 -32.28
CA HIS A 344 0.66 -1.62 -31.61
C HIS A 344 -0.09 -1.86 -30.30
N ALA A 345 -0.79 -3.01 -30.26
CA ALA A 345 -1.48 -3.65 -29.15
C ALA A 345 -2.91 -3.16 -28.82
N ARG A 346 -3.88 -3.53 -29.67
CA ARG A 346 -5.19 -3.97 -29.15
C ARG A 346 -5.06 -5.45 -28.78
N PRO A 347 -5.22 -5.87 -27.52
CA PRO A 347 -5.48 -7.27 -27.23
C PRO A 347 -6.88 -7.59 -27.78
N GLN A 348 -6.93 -8.43 -28.80
CA GLN A 348 -8.18 -9.04 -29.24
C GLN A 348 -8.63 -10.04 -28.18
N GLY A 349 -9.89 -9.96 -27.77
CA GLY A 349 -10.57 -11.00 -26.99
C GLY A 349 -10.93 -10.60 -25.57
N ALA A 350 -12.00 -9.81 -25.41
CA ALA A 350 -12.79 -9.81 -24.18
C ALA A 350 -14.25 -10.07 -24.57
N ARG A 351 -14.71 -11.29 -24.28
CA ARG A 351 -16.13 -11.67 -24.37
C ARG A 351 -16.79 -11.18 -23.09
N ALA A 352 -17.95 -10.52 -23.21
CA ALA A 352 -18.72 -10.11 -22.04
C ALA A 352 -19.15 -11.35 -21.23
N ILE A 353 -18.67 -11.48 -20.00
CA ILE A 353 -19.11 -12.49 -19.04
C ILE A 353 -19.92 -11.76 -17.97
N THR A 354 -21.16 -12.19 -17.76
CA THR A 354 -22.06 -11.61 -16.75
C THR A 354 -21.65 -12.04 -15.33
N PRO A 355 -21.93 -11.24 -14.28
CA PRO A 355 -21.42 -11.42 -12.90
C PRO A 355 -21.77 -12.73 -12.16
N ARG A 356 -22.43 -13.70 -12.80
CA ARG A 356 -22.96 -14.91 -12.16
C ARG A 356 -22.02 -16.13 -12.21
N GLU A 357 -20.86 -16.02 -12.85
CA GLU A 357 -19.95 -17.15 -13.10
C GLU A 357 -18.68 -17.17 -12.22
N LEU A 358 -18.58 -16.30 -11.21
CA LEU A 358 -17.42 -16.23 -10.30
C LEU A 358 -17.61 -16.96 -8.95
N VAL A 359 -18.64 -17.81 -8.82
CA VAL A 359 -18.94 -18.56 -7.58
C VAL A 359 -18.95 -20.06 -7.84
N SER A 360 -17.79 -20.65 -8.16
CA SER A 360 -17.53 -22.06 -7.90
C SER A 360 -16.04 -22.36 -8.04
N GLU A 361 -15.25 -22.11 -7.00
CA GLU A 361 -14.01 -22.85 -6.73
C GLU A 361 -13.39 -22.36 -5.40
N VAL A 362 -14.01 -22.72 -4.28
CA VAL A 362 -13.35 -23.17 -3.03
C VAL A 362 -14.45 -23.85 -2.19
N ASN A 363 -14.58 -25.17 -2.31
CA ASN A 363 -15.24 -25.95 -1.27
C ASN A 363 -14.16 -26.30 -0.22
N PRO A 364 -14.31 -25.92 1.05
CA PRO A 364 -13.46 -26.45 2.10
C PRO A 364 -13.89 -27.89 2.38
N THR A 365 -13.00 -28.83 2.14
CA THR A 365 -13.12 -30.21 2.64
C THR A 365 -13.28 -30.20 4.17
N PRO A 366 -14.22 -30.97 4.74
CA PRO A 366 -14.36 -31.08 6.19
C PRO A 366 -13.20 -31.89 6.80
N HIS A 367 -12.63 -31.37 7.89
CA HIS A 367 -11.74 -32.12 8.77
C HIS A 367 -12.50 -33.33 9.35
N PRO A 368 -11.91 -34.55 9.35
CA PRO A 368 -12.43 -35.64 10.15
C PRO A 368 -12.03 -35.44 11.61
N ALA A 369 -13.03 -35.51 12.48
CA ALA A 369 -12.89 -35.70 13.91
C ALA A 369 -12.15 -37.01 14.19
N LEU A 370 -11.17 -36.97 15.09
CA LEU A 370 -10.67 -38.15 15.80
C LEU A 370 -10.58 -37.79 17.29
N TRP A 371 -11.52 -38.35 18.04
CA TRP A 371 -11.35 -38.70 19.44
C TRP A 371 -11.00 -40.20 19.51
N ASP A 372 -10.35 -40.57 20.62
CA ASP A 372 -10.13 -41.93 21.17
C ASP A 372 -8.91 -42.73 20.68
N ASN A 373 -7.75 -42.47 21.31
CA ASN A 373 -7.09 -43.38 22.28
C ASN A 373 -5.85 -42.74 22.90
#